data_AF-A0A9P6LUN9-F1
#
_entry.id   AF-A0A9P6LUN9-F1
#
_cell.length_a   1.000
_cell.length_b   1.000
_cell.length_c   1.000
_cell.angle_alpha   90.00
_cell.angle_beta   90.00
_cell.angle_gamma   90.00
#
_symmetry.space_group_name_H-M   'P 1'
#
loop_
_entity.id
_entity.type
_entity.pdbx_description
1 polymer ?
#
loop_
_entity_poly.entity_id
_entity_poly.type
_entity_poly.pdbx_seq_one_letter_code
_entity_poly.pdbx_strand_id
1 'polypeptide(L)'
;PKKWQDVTLVEKIYLTHNTRLLRFAFGHPHQLLGLPLGSHIFLKIKANDAQHIRAYTPTSLPHQQGHLDLVVKIYFKDTEPRFPDGGVVSQYLDSMAVGERIAIKGPTGSFTYNGQGQYSHSSGRKGKCQQIGMICGGTGLTPMYQIMQAILLDKAQDATKVSLLFGNRTEDDILMRKEVDDLGQELGSDRFRLWHVLSEEQPGYWDYGTGYINKEMIKEHLFPRQWNSAETDEDMSSRI
;
A
#
# COMPACT_ATOMS: atom_id res chain seq x y z
N PRO A 1 -4.76 15.59 11.03
CA PRO A 1 -5.04 17.03 10.82
C PRO A 1 -6.21 17.28 9.85
N LYS A 2 -7.32 17.87 10.33
CA LYS A 2 -8.40 18.35 9.43
C LYS A 2 -7.94 19.47 8.47
N LYS A 3 -6.74 20.03 8.70
CA LYS A 3 -6.14 21.14 7.95
C LYS A 3 -5.02 20.65 7.04
N TRP A 4 -4.78 21.40 5.97
CA TRP A 4 -3.59 21.23 5.14
C TRP A 4 -2.35 21.65 5.93
N GLN A 5 -1.27 20.88 5.83
CA GLN A 5 0.05 21.23 6.33
C GLN A 5 1.06 21.01 5.22
N ASP A 6 2.07 21.87 5.16
CA ASP A 6 3.14 21.71 4.17
C ASP A 6 4.26 20.83 4.73
N VAL A 7 4.74 19.94 3.90
CA VAL A 7 5.92 19.09 4.16
C VAL A 7 6.96 19.30 3.06
N THR A 8 8.23 19.11 3.38
CA THR A 8 9.35 19.41 2.48
C THR A 8 9.96 18.12 1.96
N LEU A 9 10.12 17.98 0.64
CA LEU A 9 10.87 16.86 0.06
C LEU A 9 12.35 16.99 0.47
N VAL A 10 12.85 16.06 1.26
CA VAL A 10 14.24 16.07 1.75
C VAL A 10 15.12 15.02 1.09
N GLU A 11 14.51 13.97 0.52
CA GLU A 11 15.24 12.90 -0.13
C GLU A 11 14.37 12.20 -1.19
N LYS A 12 14.99 11.82 -2.31
CA LYS A 12 14.40 11.07 -3.40
C LYS A 12 15.30 9.90 -3.76
N ILE A 13 14.79 8.68 -3.62
CA ILE A 13 15.51 7.43 -3.90
C ILE A 13 14.87 6.76 -5.12
N TYR A 14 15.70 6.32 -6.06
CA TYR A 14 15.27 5.60 -7.27
C TYR A 14 15.23 4.10 -6.94
N LEU A 15 14.04 3.54 -6.78
CA LEU A 15 13.87 2.11 -6.46
C LEU A 15 13.93 1.25 -7.72
N THR A 16 13.25 1.69 -8.78
CA THR A 16 13.26 1.05 -10.11
C THR A 16 13.25 2.12 -11.20
N HIS A 17 13.22 1.71 -12.46
CA HIS A 17 13.14 2.63 -13.61
C HIS A 17 11.95 3.63 -13.48
N ASN A 18 10.80 3.16 -12.99
CA ASN A 18 9.59 3.97 -12.84
C ASN A 18 9.07 4.07 -11.40
N THR A 19 9.87 3.77 -10.38
CA THR A 19 9.44 3.90 -8.98
C THR A 19 10.41 4.76 -8.18
N ARG A 20 9.84 5.64 -7.33
CA ARG A 20 10.58 6.50 -6.41
C ARG A 20 10.11 6.29 -4.98
N LEU A 21 11.02 6.39 -4.02
CA LEU A 21 10.70 6.72 -2.65
C LEU A 21 10.95 8.22 -2.46
N LEU A 22 9.90 8.95 -2.06
CA LEU A 22 9.94 10.38 -1.78
C LEU A 22 9.76 10.58 -0.28
N ARG A 23 10.80 11.09 0.38
CA ARG A 23 10.80 11.36 1.82
C ARG A 23 10.49 12.82 2.07
N PHE A 24 9.40 13.06 2.80
CA PHE A 24 8.94 14.39 3.15
C PHE A 24 9.11 14.65 4.64
N ALA A 25 9.94 15.63 4.99
CA ALA A 25 10.12 16.08 6.36
C ALA A 25 8.94 16.92 6.84
N PHE A 26 8.54 16.71 8.10
CA PHE A 26 7.63 17.58 8.83
C PHE A 26 8.34 18.88 9.26
N GLY A 27 7.55 19.88 9.67
CA GLY A 27 8.08 21.12 10.24
C GLY A 27 8.80 20.94 11.57
N HIS A 28 8.60 19.80 12.26
CA HIS A 28 9.23 19.49 13.53
C HIS A 28 9.86 18.08 13.50
N PRO A 29 11.13 17.92 13.91
CA PRO A 29 11.87 16.65 13.80
C PRO A 29 11.32 15.53 14.67
N HIS A 30 10.60 15.86 15.75
CA HIS A 30 9.98 14.88 16.65
C HIS A 30 8.48 14.65 16.37
N GLN A 31 7.93 15.30 15.34
CA GLN A 31 6.54 15.05 14.96
C GLN A 31 6.41 13.62 14.46
N LEU A 32 5.49 12.87 15.07
CA LEU A 32 5.09 11.55 14.59
C LEU A 32 4.23 11.69 13.34
N LEU A 33 4.33 10.74 12.42
CA LEU A 33 3.37 10.61 11.32
C LEU A 33 1.94 10.50 11.86
N GLY A 34 1.74 9.67 12.89
CA GLY A 34 0.45 9.57 13.61
C GLY A 34 -0.73 9.19 12.73
N LEU A 35 -0.46 8.52 11.60
CA LEU A 35 -1.48 8.07 10.66
C LEU A 35 -2.00 6.69 11.12
N PRO A 36 -3.30 6.53 11.42
CA PRO A 36 -3.84 5.21 11.77
C PRO A 36 -3.63 4.20 10.64
N LEU A 37 -3.26 2.97 10.99
CA LEU A 37 -2.96 1.92 10.01
C LEU A 37 -4.19 1.60 9.16
N GLY A 38 -4.07 1.67 7.83
CA GLY A 38 -5.19 1.54 6.89
C GLY A 38 -5.80 2.88 6.46
N SER A 39 -5.31 4.00 7.01
CA SER A 39 -5.62 5.34 6.51
C SER A 39 -4.58 5.80 5.47
N HIS A 40 -4.95 6.85 4.74
CA HIS A 40 -4.12 7.52 3.76
C HIS A 40 -4.13 9.05 3.99
N ILE A 41 -3.27 9.75 3.25
CA ILE A 41 -3.25 11.20 3.18
C ILE A 41 -3.64 11.66 1.77
N PHE A 42 -4.12 12.89 1.67
CA PHE A 42 -4.25 13.61 0.41
C PHE A 42 -3.04 14.50 0.19
N LEU A 43 -2.50 14.45 -1.01
CA LEU A 43 -1.58 15.46 -1.54
C LEU A 43 -2.40 16.49 -2.31
N LYS A 44 -2.04 17.77 -2.18
CA LYS A 44 -2.54 18.86 -3.02
C LYS A 44 -1.40 19.42 -3.84
N ILE A 45 -1.55 19.32 -5.15
CA ILE A 45 -0.52 19.60 -6.14
C ILE A 45 -1.08 20.60 -7.15
N LYS A 46 -0.26 21.58 -7.56
CA LYS A 46 -0.57 22.44 -8.69
C LYS A 46 0.33 22.05 -9.85
N ALA A 47 -0.25 21.44 -10.89
CA ALA A 47 0.47 20.96 -12.06
C ALA A 47 -0.35 21.24 -13.33
N ASN A 48 0.32 21.68 -14.39
CA ASN A 48 -0.31 22.08 -15.66
C ASN A 48 -1.46 23.09 -15.45
N ASP A 49 -1.19 24.13 -14.66
CA ASP A 49 -2.15 25.18 -14.27
C ASP A 49 -3.43 24.73 -13.54
N ALA A 50 -3.54 23.44 -13.21
CA ALA A 50 -4.66 22.86 -12.50
C ALA A 50 -4.27 22.38 -11.09
N GLN A 51 -5.23 22.45 -10.16
CA GLN A 51 -5.09 21.86 -8.84
C GLN A 51 -5.55 20.41 -8.84
N HIS A 52 -4.71 19.51 -8.36
CA HIS A 52 -4.98 18.09 -8.22
C HIS A 52 -4.95 17.70 -6.74
N ILE A 53 -5.93 16.90 -6.33
CA ILE A 53 -5.94 16.25 -5.02
C ILE A 53 -5.92 14.74 -5.24
N ARG A 54 -4.96 14.04 -4.63
CA ARG A 54 -4.77 12.59 -4.80
C ARG A 54 -4.46 11.93 -3.47
N ALA A 55 -5.02 10.73 -3.27
CA ALA A 55 -4.75 9.91 -2.11
C ALA A 55 -3.45 9.14 -2.28
N TYR A 56 -2.64 9.12 -1.22
CA TYR A 56 -1.42 8.32 -1.11
C TYR A 56 -1.34 7.71 0.28
N THR A 57 -0.96 6.45 0.37
CA THR A 57 -0.72 5.78 1.65
C THR A 57 0.78 5.76 1.92
N PRO A 58 1.27 6.48 2.95
CA PRO A 58 2.67 6.41 3.33
C PRO A 58 3.09 4.99 3.70
N THR A 59 4.32 4.63 3.32
CA THR A 59 4.95 3.35 3.67
C THR A 59 5.70 3.41 5.00
N SER A 60 5.78 4.59 5.63
CA SER A 60 6.28 4.75 7.00
C SER A 60 5.23 4.34 8.05
N LEU A 61 5.71 3.85 9.19
CA LEU A 61 4.86 3.47 10.32
C LEU A 61 4.33 4.69 11.11
N PRO A 62 3.23 4.54 11.87
CA PRO A 62 2.64 5.64 12.63
C PRO A 62 3.59 6.30 13.64
N HIS A 63 4.54 5.54 14.17
CA HIS A 63 5.54 6.01 15.13
C HIS A 63 6.80 6.62 14.49
N GLN A 64 6.87 6.69 13.15
CA GLN A 64 7.98 7.35 12.46
C GLN A 64 8.03 8.83 12.85
N GLN A 65 9.20 9.29 13.28
CA GLN A 65 9.45 10.68 13.65
C GLN A 65 10.07 11.47 12.48
N GLY A 66 9.66 12.74 12.38
CA GLY A 66 10.30 13.77 11.58
C GLY A 66 9.98 13.73 10.08
N HIS A 67 9.52 12.60 9.55
CA HIS A 67 9.20 12.47 8.13
C HIS A 67 8.10 11.44 7.84
N LEU A 68 7.65 11.44 6.59
CA LEU A 68 6.90 10.35 5.97
C LEU A 68 7.53 9.98 4.63
N ASP A 69 7.41 8.72 4.24
CA ASP A 69 7.87 8.20 2.95
C ASP A 69 6.67 7.83 2.09
N LEU A 70 6.70 8.29 0.83
CA LEU A 70 5.76 7.89 -0.21
C LEU A 70 6.50 7.10 -1.27
N VAL A 71 6.08 5.86 -1.50
CA VAL A 71 6.50 5.10 -2.68
C VAL A 71 5.54 5.40 -3.82
N VAL A 72 6.07 5.95 -4.90
CA VAL A 72 5.29 6.46 -6.03
C VAL A 72 5.78 5.80 -7.31
N LYS A 73 4.85 5.15 -8.02
CA LYS A 73 5.07 4.72 -9.40
C LYS A 73 4.86 5.92 -10.34
N ILE A 74 5.84 6.16 -11.20
CA ILE A 74 5.86 7.24 -12.18
C ILE A 74 5.28 6.72 -13.48
N TYR A 75 4.11 7.24 -13.84
CA TYR A 75 3.50 7.00 -15.14
C TYR A 75 4.06 8.03 -16.11
N PHE A 76 5.14 7.69 -16.81
CA PHE A 76 5.75 8.56 -17.81
C PHE A 76 4.83 8.72 -19.03
N LYS A 77 4.95 9.87 -19.71
CA LYS A 77 4.40 10.03 -21.05
C LYS A 77 5.07 9.07 -22.03
N ASP A 78 4.39 8.79 -23.14
CA ASP A 78 4.90 7.99 -24.26
C ASP A 78 5.26 6.53 -23.93
N THR A 79 4.85 6.01 -22.76
CA THR A 79 5.11 4.61 -22.35
C THR A 79 3.91 3.67 -22.48
N GLU A 80 2.68 4.19 -22.48
CA GLU A 80 1.45 3.40 -22.59
C GLU A 80 0.52 4.05 -23.62
N PRO A 81 0.23 3.39 -24.76
CA PRO A 81 -0.58 3.98 -25.83
C PRO A 81 -1.97 4.46 -25.41
N ARG A 82 -2.57 3.84 -24.38
CA ARG A 82 -3.87 4.26 -23.84
C ARG A 82 -3.79 5.53 -22.99
N PHE A 83 -2.60 5.89 -22.50
CA PHE A 83 -2.35 7.05 -21.65
C PHE A 83 -1.09 7.80 -22.13
N PRO A 84 -1.11 8.37 -23.34
CA PRO A 84 0.08 8.94 -23.99
C PRO A 84 0.70 10.08 -23.18
N ASP A 85 -0.09 10.88 -22.47
CA ASP A 85 0.40 12.00 -21.65
C ASP A 85 0.96 11.55 -20.28
N GLY A 86 0.82 10.28 -19.92
CA GLY A 86 1.20 9.74 -18.63
C GLY A 86 0.40 10.30 -17.45
N GLY A 87 0.93 10.14 -16.24
CA GLY A 87 0.31 10.59 -15.00
C GLY A 87 0.77 11.99 -14.62
N VAL A 88 -0.13 12.98 -14.69
CA VAL A 88 0.16 14.39 -14.35
C VAL A 88 0.79 14.52 -12.96
N VAL A 89 0.16 13.90 -11.95
CA VAL A 89 0.60 14.02 -10.55
C VAL A 89 1.88 13.23 -10.29
N SER A 90 2.02 12.02 -10.83
CA SER A 90 3.23 11.22 -10.63
C SER A 90 4.45 11.86 -11.30
N GLN A 91 4.29 12.40 -12.52
CA GLN A 91 5.38 13.11 -13.21
C GLN A 91 5.76 14.40 -12.49
N TYR A 92 4.79 15.14 -11.93
CA TYR A 92 5.08 16.29 -11.07
C TYR A 92 5.91 15.89 -9.84
N LEU A 93 5.52 14.82 -9.14
CA LEU A 93 6.27 14.31 -7.98
C LEU A 93 7.69 13.87 -8.37
N ASP A 94 7.88 13.29 -9.56
CA ASP A 94 9.20 12.92 -10.07
C ASP A 94 10.04 14.16 -10.45
N SER A 95 9.42 15.24 -10.91
CA SER A 95 10.13 16.48 -11.26
C SER A 95 10.48 17.34 -10.04
N MET A 96 9.83 17.13 -8.89
CA MET A 96 10.05 17.94 -7.69
C MET A 96 11.52 17.92 -7.26
N ALA A 97 12.07 19.09 -6.95
CA ALA A 97 13.43 19.21 -6.42
C ALA A 97 13.46 18.99 -4.90
N VAL A 98 14.57 18.46 -4.38
CA VAL A 98 14.82 18.43 -2.94
C VAL A 98 14.81 19.87 -2.41
N GLY A 99 14.08 20.10 -1.33
CA GLY A 99 13.80 21.41 -0.75
C GLY A 99 12.41 21.97 -1.10
N GLU A 100 11.74 21.44 -2.13
CA GLU A 100 10.38 21.86 -2.47
C GLU A 100 9.33 21.34 -1.49
N ARG A 101 8.20 22.05 -1.42
CA ARG A 101 7.13 21.80 -0.46
C ARG A 101 5.85 21.34 -1.14
N ILE A 102 5.12 20.46 -0.47
CA ILE A 102 3.80 20.01 -0.88
C ILE A 102 2.84 20.02 0.30
N ALA A 103 1.58 20.37 0.03
CA ALA A 103 0.54 20.37 1.05
C ALA A 103 -0.07 18.97 1.20
N ILE A 104 -0.15 18.47 2.43
CA ILE A 104 -0.78 17.21 2.79
C ILE A 104 -1.97 17.40 3.74
N LYS A 105 -2.96 16.52 3.67
CA LYS A 105 -4.12 16.48 4.58
C LYS A 105 -4.52 15.05 4.88
N GLY A 106 -4.81 14.73 6.13
CA GLY A 106 -5.23 13.40 6.56
C GLY A 106 -5.32 13.37 8.09
N PRO A 107 -5.58 12.23 8.76
CA PRO A 107 -5.90 10.94 8.17
C PRO A 107 -7.24 10.96 7.42
N THR A 108 -7.34 10.15 6.37
CA THR A 108 -8.58 9.79 5.68
C THR A 108 -8.61 8.27 5.50
N GLY A 109 -9.79 7.65 5.56
CA GLY A 109 -9.95 6.21 5.39
C GLY A 109 -11.16 5.72 6.17
N SER A 110 -11.75 4.62 5.74
CA SER A 110 -12.87 4.00 6.44
C SER A 110 -12.44 2.83 7.31
N PHE A 111 -11.29 2.21 7.05
CA PHE A 111 -10.77 1.05 7.76
C PHE A 111 -9.60 1.45 8.67
N THR A 112 -9.47 0.81 9.82
CA THR A 112 -8.31 0.94 10.70
C THR A 112 -7.93 -0.39 11.31
N TYR A 113 -6.66 -0.75 11.20
CA TYR A 113 -6.05 -1.84 11.95
C TYR A 113 -5.53 -1.30 13.29
N ASN A 114 -6.03 -1.86 14.39
CA ASN A 114 -5.77 -1.40 15.75
C ASN A 114 -4.69 -2.23 16.46
N GLY A 115 -4.00 -3.12 15.73
CA GLY A 115 -3.02 -4.06 16.29
C GLY A 115 -3.63 -5.35 16.80
N GLN A 116 -2.80 -6.41 16.84
CA GLN A 116 -3.15 -7.72 17.41
C GLN A 116 -4.42 -8.33 16.81
N GLY A 117 -4.59 -8.16 15.50
CA GLY A 117 -5.73 -8.65 14.73
C GLY A 117 -6.99 -7.78 14.85
N GLN A 118 -7.00 -6.76 15.70
CA GLN A 118 -8.17 -5.92 15.93
C GLN A 118 -8.35 -4.92 14.79
N TYR A 119 -9.59 -4.71 14.36
CA TYR A 119 -9.90 -3.73 13.32
C TYR A 119 -11.22 -3.01 13.62
N SER A 120 -11.36 -1.85 13.00
CA SER A 120 -12.57 -1.02 13.03
C SER A 120 -12.86 -0.41 11.67
N HIS A 121 -14.12 -0.12 11.41
CA HIS A 121 -14.60 0.52 10.19
C HIS A 121 -15.53 1.70 10.52
N SER A 122 -15.55 2.72 9.66
CA SER A 122 -16.37 3.93 9.85
C SER A 122 -17.88 3.66 9.87
N SER A 123 -18.33 2.51 9.38
CA SER A 123 -19.71 2.03 9.49
C SER A 123 -20.08 1.52 10.90
N GLY A 124 -19.14 1.52 11.85
CA GLY A 124 -19.31 0.97 13.20
C GLY A 124 -18.92 -0.50 13.33
N ARG A 125 -18.63 -1.20 12.23
CA ARG A 125 -18.13 -2.58 12.27
C ARG A 125 -16.76 -2.61 12.95
N LYS A 126 -16.60 -3.51 13.92
CA LYS A 126 -15.33 -3.81 14.59
C LYS A 126 -15.19 -5.30 14.76
N GLY A 127 -13.97 -5.79 14.87
CA GLY A 127 -13.72 -7.22 15.02
C GLY A 127 -12.27 -7.53 15.32
N LYS A 128 -11.98 -8.83 15.38
CA LYS A 128 -10.63 -9.38 15.52
C LYS A 128 -10.47 -10.52 14.53
N CYS A 129 -9.35 -10.55 13.83
CA CYS A 129 -8.98 -11.64 12.92
C CYS A 129 -7.59 -12.18 13.28
N GLN A 130 -7.41 -13.49 13.14
CA GLN A 130 -6.09 -14.13 13.29
C GLN A 130 -5.36 -14.25 11.95
N GLN A 131 -6.10 -14.12 10.85
CA GLN A 131 -5.65 -14.34 9.48
C GLN A 131 -6.23 -13.24 8.60
N ILE A 132 -5.38 -12.62 7.77
CA ILE A 132 -5.76 -11.58 6.82
C ILE A 132 -5.33 -12.03 5.42
N GLY A 133 -6.29 -12.11 4.50
CA GLY A 133 -6.04 -12.21 3.07
C GLY A 133 -6.02 -10.83 2.44
N MET A 134 -4.97 -10.54 1.67
CA MET A 134 -4.78 -9.28 0.95
C MET A 134 -4.66 -9.58 -0.55
N ILE A 135 -5.41 -8.84 -1.35
CA ILE A 135 -5.34 -8.88 -2.81
C ILE A 135 -5.09 -7.46 -3.29
N CYS A 136 -4.03 -7.24 -4.06
CA CYS A 136 -3.77 -5.92 -4.64
C CYS A 136 -3.08 -6.01 -5.99
N GLY A 137 -3.11 -4.91 -6.74
CA GLY A 137 -2.41 -4.76 -7.99
C GLY A 137 -1.62 -3.45 -8.07
N GLY A 138 -0.38 -3.51 -8.55
CA GLY A 138 0.50 -2.35 -8.72
C GLY A 138 0.60 -1.49 -7.46
N THR A 139 0.30 -0.19 -7.59
CA THR A 139 0.36 0.79 -6.48
C THR A 139 -0.63 0.53 -5.34
N GLY A 140 -1.60 -0.35 -5.55
CA GLY A 140 -2.50 -0.85 -4.50
C GLY A 140 -1.80 -1.63 -3.38
N LEU A 141 -0.50 -1.91 -3.52
CA LEU A 141 0.32 -2.48 -2.46
C LEU A 141 0.44 -1.57 -1.23
N THR A 142 0.57 -0.25 -1.40
CA THR A 142 0.97 0.64 -0.29
C THR A 142 0.05 0.61 0.95
N PRO A 143 -1.30 0.53 0.84
CA PRO A 143 -2.16 0.33 2.02
C PRO A 143 -1.97 -1.05 2.66
N MET A 144 -1.73 -2.09 1.85
CA MET A 144 -1.49 -3.46 2.34
C MET A 144 -0.14 -3.53 3.05
N TYR A 145 0.89 -2.94 2.46
CA TYR A 145 2.24 -2.87 3.01
C TYR A 145 2.27 -2.18 4.37
N GLN A 146 1.56 -1.07 4.54
CA GLN A 146 1.50 -0.37 5.83
C GLN A 146 0.97 -1.28 6.96
N ILE A 147 -0.13 -2.01 6.71
CA ILE A 147 -0.70 -2.94 7.69
C ILE A 147 0.21 -4.14 7.90
N MET A 148 0.68 -4.74 6.81
CA MET A 148 1.58 -5.89 6.82
C MET A 148 2.87 -5.59 7.60
N GLN A 149 3.51 -4.46 7.34
CA GLN A 149 4.70 -4.02 8.04
C GLN A 149 4.44 -3.86 9.54
N ALA A 150 3.32 -3.25 9.94
CA ALA A 150 2.96 -3.11 11.35
C ALA A 150 2.75 -4.46 12.06
N ILE A 151 2.06 -5.40 11.40
CA ILE A 151 1.82 -6.75 11.94
C ILE A 151 3.13 -7.52 12.08
N LEU A 152 3.91 -7.57 10.99
CA LEU A 152 5.03 -8.50 10.92
C LEU A 152 6.23 -8.01 11.74
N LEU A 153 6.42 -6.69 11.90
CA LEU A 153 7.47 -6.14 12.75
C LEU A 153 7.15 -6.22 14.25
N ASP A 154 5.87 -6.22 14.65
CA ASP A 154 5.46 -6.44 16.04
C ASP A 154 5.41 -7.94 16.40
N LYS A 155 6.58 -8.60 16.35
CA LYS A 155 6.73 -10.03 16.63
C LYS A 155 6.26 -10.44 18.03
N ALA A 156 6.33 -9.53 19.00
CA ALA A 156 6.09 -9.84 20.40
C ALA A 156 4.59 -9.81 20.75
N GLN A 157 3.82 -8.93 20.11
CA GLN A 157 2.42 -8.72 20.49
C GLN A 157 1.43 -9.12 19.40
N ASP A 158 1.83 -9.12 18.13
CA ASP A 158 0.93 -9.39 17.01
C ASP A 158 1.15 -10.76 16.38
N ALA A 159 0.26 -11.70 16.67
CA ALA A 159 0.30 -13.05 16.09
C ALA A 159 -0.48 -13.18 14.77
N THR A 160 -1.00 -12.08 14.22
CA THR A 160 -1.81 -12.11 12.99
C THR A 160 -1.00 -12.66 11.82
N LYS A 161 -1.59 -13.57 11.04
CA LYS A 161 -1.00 -14.11 9.81
C LYS A 161 -1.51 -13.34 8.60
N VAL A 162 -0.65 -13.12 7.61
CA VAL A 162 -0.96 -12.38 6.39
C VAL A 162 -0.70 -13.26 5.16
N SER A 163 -1.62 -13.23 4.21
CA SER A 163 -1.43 -13.80 2.86
C SER A 163 -1.65 -12.69 1.86
N LEU A 164 -0.71 -12.51 0.93
CA LEU A 164 -0.72 -11.46 -0.08
C LEU A 164 -0.69 -12.09 -1.48
N LEU A 165 -1.75 -11.84 -2.24
CA LEU A 165 -1.82 -12.11 -3.66
C LEU A 165 -1.59 -10.78 -4.41
N PHE A 166 -0.44 -10.65 -5.07
CA PHE A 166 0.04 -9.38 -5.60
C PHE A 166 0.20 -9.40 -7.12
N GLY A 167 -0.71 -8.73 -7.82
CA GLY A 167 -0.75 -8.64 -9.27
C GLY A 167 0.07 -7.48 -9.84
N ASN A 168 0.89 -7.74 -10.86
CA ASN A 168 1.59 -6.72 -11.65
C ASN A 168 1.53 -7.07 -13.14
N ARG A 169 1.95 -6.16 -14.03
CA ARG A 169 1.99 -6.44 -15.47
C ARG A 169 3.18 -7.32 -15.81
N THR A 170 4.36 -6.83 -15.47
CA THR A 170 5.64 -7.50 -15.65
C THR A 170 6.36 -7.66 -14.31
N GLU A 171 7.44 -8.46 -14.29
CA GLU A 171 8.27 -8.62 -13.10
C GLU A 171 8.94 -7.30 -12.68
N ASP A 172 9.39 -6.49 -13.65
CA ASP A 172 10.01 -5.18 -13.43
C ASP A 172 9.03 -4.13 -12.88
N ASP A 173 7.72 -4.40 -12.96
CA ASP A 173 6.67 -3.56 -12.43
C ASP A 173 6.32 -3.84 -10.96
N ILE A 174 6.88 -4.90 -10.37
CA ILE A 174 6.60 -5.29 -8.98
C ILE A 174 7.12 -4.19 -8.04
N LEU A 175 6.17 -3.43 -7.49
CA LEU A 175 6.44 -2.34 -6.57
C LEU A 175 7.04 -2.89 -5.26
N MET A 176 8.15 -2.31 -4.80
CA MET A 176 8.80 -2.67 -3.53
C MET A 176 9.11 -4.18 -3.39
N ARG A 177 9.50 -4.83 -4.49
CA ARG A 177 9.75 -6.28 -4.52
C ARG A 177 10.67 -6.71 -3.38
N LYS A 178 11.85 -6.09 -3.31
CA LYS A 178 12.87 -6.44 -2.31
C LYS A 178 12.33 -6.29 -0.90
N GLU A 179 11.66 -5.17 -0.61
CA GLU A 179 11.14 -4.89 0.73
C GLU A 179 10.02 -5.87 1.14
N VAL A 180 9.19 -6.32 0.20
CA VAL A 180 8.15 -7.32 0.46
C VAL A 180 8.76 -8.72 0.66
N ASP A 181 9.76 -9.08 -0.14
CA ASP A 181 10.49 -10.35 -0.04
C ASP A 181 11.27 -10.44 1.28
N ASP A 182 12.00 -9.39 1.64
CA ASP A 182 12.77 -9.28 2.88
C ASP A 182 11.84 -9.42 4.11
N LEU A 183 10.68 -8.75 4.10
CA LEU A 183 9.67 -8.92 5.16
C LEU A 183 9.24 -10.39 5.31
N GLY A 184 9.20 -11.16 4.23
CA GLY A 184 8.92 -12.60 4.31
C GLY A 184 10.07 -13.41 4.90
N GLN A 185 11.30 -13.12 4.48
CA GLN A 185 12.49 -13.87 4.91
C GLN A 185 12.83 -13.65 6.40
N GLU A 186 12.79 -12.41 6.87
CA GLU A 186 13.21 -12.05 8.24
C GLU A 186 12.22 -12.50 9.34
N LEU A 187 10.98 -12.81 8.96
CA LEU A 187 9.84 -12.90 9.87
C LEU A 187 9.20 -14.30 9.91
N GLY A 188 9.66 -15.20 9.02
CA GLY A 188 9.33 -16.63 8.97
C GLY A 188 8.08 -16.97 8.14
N SER A 189 8.14 -18.08 7.41
CA SER A 189 7.10 -18.56 6.48
C SER A 189 5.73 -18.84 7.12
N ASP A 190 5.67 -18.97 8.45
CA ASP A 190 4.45 -19.35 9.16
C ASP A 190 3.46 -18.20 9.35
N ARG A 191 3.94 -16.95 9.26
CA ARG A 191 3.12 -15.74 9.45
C ARG A 191 2.87 -14.95 8.17
N PHE A 192 3.68 -15.13 7.14
CA PHE A 192 3.52 -14.43 5.86
C PHE A 192 3.55 -15.39 4.67
N ARG A 193 2.57 -15.25 3.78
CA ARG A 193 2.51 -15.93 2.47
C ARG A 193 2.46 -14.88 1.38
N LEU A 194 3.35 -15.01 0.40
CA LEU A 194 3.39 -14.13 -0.76
C LEU A 194 3.19 -14.95 -2.02
N TRP A 195 2.30 -14.49 -2.89
CA TRP A 195 2.12 -15.03 -4.23
C TRP A 195 2.02 -13.90 -5.25
N HIS A 196 2.97 -13.85 -6.17
CA HIS A 196 2.94 -12.88 -7.26
C HIS A 196 2.11 -13.38 -8.43
N VAL A 197 1.49 -12.46 -9.17
CA VAL A 197 0.76 -12.77 -10.40
C VAL A 197 1.13 -11.76 -11.47
N LEU A 198 1.56 -12.21 -12.65
CA LEU A 198 1.94 -11.34 -13.77
C LEU A 198 0.95 -11.47 -14.92
N SER A 199 0.37 -10.35 -15.37
CA SER A 199 -0.64 -10.37 -16.44
C SER A 199 -0.06 -10.48 -17.84
N GLU A 200 1.21 -10.10 -18.03
CA GLU A 200 1.91 -10.19 -19.32
C GLU A 200 2.87 -11.38 -19.34
N GLU A 201 3.04 -11.98 -20.52
CA GLU A 201 4.03 -13.05 -20.72
C GLU A 201 5.44 -12.53 -20.43
N GLN A 202 6.18 -13.30 -19.63
CA GLN A 202 7.58 -13.00 -19.36
C GLN A 202 8.46 -13.75 -20.36
N PRO A 203 9.56 -13.15 -20.84
CA PRO A 203 10.50 -13.83 -21.74
C PRO A 203 11.29 -14.95 -21.04
N GLY A 204 11.26 -14.99 -19.70
CA GLY A 204 11.95 -15.96 -18.87
C GLY A 204 11.01 -16.87 -18.09
N TYR A 205 11.62 -17.67 -17.22
CA TYR A 205 10.90 -18.54 -16.29
C TYR A 205 10.24 -17.72 -15.17
N TRP A 206 9.02 -18.09 -14.80
CA TRP A 206 8.26 -17.42 -13.74
C TRP A 206 7.64 -18.48 -12.82
N ASP A 207 8.04 -18.44 -11.54
CA ASP A 207 7.65 -19.43 -10.53
C ASP A 207 6.21 -19.29 -10.01
N TYR A 208 5.53 -18.17 -10.33
CA TYR A 208 4.25 -17.81 -9.72
C TYR A 208 3.10 -17.75 -10.74
N GLY A 209 1.99 -17.10 -10.38
CA GLY A 209 0.81 -17.03 -11.23
C GLY A 209 1.02 -16.20 -12.49
N THR A 210 0.39 -16.60 -13.59
CA THR A 210 0.32 -15.85 -14.85
C THR A 210 -1.12 -15.49 -15.21
N GLY A 211 -1.30 -14.40 -15.95
CA GLY A 211 -2.61 -13.83 -16.29
C GLY A 211 -3.18 -12.93 -15.20
N TYR A 212 -4.51 -12.87 -15.10
CA TYR A 212 -5.18 -12.11 -14.05
C TYR A 212 -5.46 -12.99 -12.83
N ILE A 213 -5.52 -12.35 -11.66
CA ILE A 213 -5.95 -13.00 -10.41
C ILE A 213 -7.33 -13.64 -10.62
N ASN A 214 -7.42 -14.94 -10.34
CA ASN A 214 -8.61 -15.74 -10.55
C ASN A 214 -9.05 -16.49 -9.27
N LYS A 215 -10.17 -17.21 -9.35
CA LYS A 215 -10.78 -17.91 -8.22
C LYS A 215 -9.87 -19.01 -7.67
N GLU A 216 -9.15 -19.70 -8.55
CA GLU A 216 -8.24 -20.78 -8.25
C GLU A 216 -7.08 -20.27 -7.40
N MET A 217 -6.41 -19.19 -7.84
CA MET A 217 -5.34 -18.53 -7.10
C MET A 217 -5.80 -18.03 -5.73
N ILE A 218 -7.00 -17.46 -5.64
CA ILE A 218 -7.58 -17.01 -4.36
C ILE A 218 -7.73 -18.20 -3.40
N LYS A 219 -8.27 -19.32 -3.89
CA LYS A 219 -8.51 -20.52 -3.09
C LYS A 219 -7.19 -21.16 -2.62
N GLU A 220 -6.16 -21.12 -3.46
CA GLU A 220 -4.88 -21.78 -3.21
C GLU A 220 -3.97 -20.96 -2.30
N HIS A 221 -3.90 -19.64 -2.50
CA HIS A 221 -2.88 -18.80 -1.87
C HIS A 221 -3.38 -17.94 -0.71
N LEU A 222 -4.69 -17.72 -0.56
CA LEU A 222 -5.24 -17.01 0.59
C LEU A 222 -5.73 -17.97 1.68
N PHE A 223 -5.88 -17.46 2.90
CA PHE A 223 -6.48 -18.24 3.98
C PHE A 223 -7.95 -18.57 3.67
N PRO A 224 -8.40 -19.81 3.95
CA PRO A 224 -9.81 -20.15 3.81
C PRO A 224 -10.64 -19.31 4.78
N ARG A 225 -11.85 -18.92 4.38
CA ARG A 225 -12.79 -18.26 5.27
C ARG A 225 -13.11 -19.21 6.42
N GLN A 226 -12.81 -18.80 7.65
CA GLN A 226 -13.27 -19.53 8.84
C GLN A 226 -14.72 -19.13 9.09
N TRP A 227 -15.65 -20.08 8.94
CA TRP A 227 -17.05 -19.86 9.22
C TRP A 227 -17.28 -19.94 10.73
N ASN A 228 -17.82 -18.88 11.34
CA ASN A 228 -18.42 -19.02 12.66
C ASN A 228 -19.80 -19.63 12.47
N SER A 229 -20.09 -20.74 13.16
CA SER A 229 -21.33 -21.53 13.06
C SER A 229 -22.63 -20.78 13.44
N ALA A 230 -22.58 -19.46 13.62
CA ALA A 230 -23.69 -18.60 14.01
C ALA A 230 -24.16 -17.63 12.91
N GLU A 231 -23.48 -17.54 11.76
CA GLU A 231 -23.97 -16.76 10.61
C GLU A 231 -24.84 -17.67 9.71
N THR A 232 -26.12 -17.32 9.53
CA THR A 232 -27.06 -18.01 8.62
C THR A 232 -27.03 -17.39 7.21
N ASP A 233 -27.43 -18.16 6.20
CA ASP A 233 -27.37 -17.80 4.77
C ASP A 233 -28.10 -16.50 4.38
N GLU A 234 -29.03 -15.99 5.20
CA GLU A 234 -29.73 -14.71 4.93
C GLU A 234 -28.83 -13.47 5.07
N ASP A 235 -27.78 -13.51 5.92
CA ASP A 235 -26.86 -12.37 6.09
C ASP A 235 -25.86 -12.24 4.90
N MET A 236 -25.86 -13.21 3.97
CA MET A 236 -24.92 -13.29 2.85
C MET A 236 -25.33 -12.50 1.60
N SER A 237 -26.63 -12.32 1.33
CA SER A 237 -27.10 -11.67 0.10
C SER A 237 -26.99 -10.14 0.12
N SER A 238 -26.79 -9.55 1.30
CA SER A 238 -26.79 -8.09 1.51
C SER A 238 -25.41 -7.43 1.43
N ARG A 239 -24.32 -8.19 1.17
CA ARG A 239 -22.94 -7.73 1.34
C ARG A 239 -22.00 -7.93 0.13
N ILE A 240 -22.55 -8.12 -1.06
CA ILE A 240 -21.79 -8.03 -2.32
C ILE A 240 -22.01 -6.66 -2.94
#